data_AF-A0AA51H607-F1
#
_entry.id   AF-A0AA51H607-F1
#
_cell.length_a   1.000
_cell.length_b   1.000
_cell.length_c   1.000
_cell.angle_alpha   90.00
_cell.angle_beta   90.00
_cell.angle_gamma   90.00
#
_symmetry.space_group_name_H-M   'P 1'
#
loop_
_entity.id
_entity.type
_entity.pdbx_description
1 polymer ?
#
loop_
_entity_poly.entity_id
_entity_poly.type
_entity_poly.pdbx_seq_one_letter_code
_entity_poly.pdbx_strand_id
1 'polypeptide(L)'
;MTDEEVDKLMRRILLDALQLEWADYLKNTSPVETSKQYRYAMQKMLADPLAWYRKETRPIWKKSLQVVASIVMAFTIALGSLMAASPTVRAAVLQWVREWYDTHIVYQYSGEATQAEMPQYQIADLPEGYVEIDRSELPGYVSVTYQNADEEILYLDYSFIQQGAASDFVTDSMEVSEITVNGCHGQLFLSKTPEQTSAITWIDVDKNLQFTVDGFLNETEILNVAESVFWNKK
;
A
#
# COMPACT_ATOMS: atom_id res chain seq x y z
N MET A 1 3.18 5.74 75.07
CA MET A 1 3.71 5.22 73.80
C MET A 1 2.72 5.64 72.73
N THR A 2 3.13 6.52 71.81
CA THR A 2 2.26 7.05 70.75
C THR A 2 2.26 6.09 69.56
N ASP A 3 1.17 6.01 68.78
CA ASP A 3 1.06 5.11 67.61
C ASP A 3 2.25 5.25 66.64
N GLU A 4 2.82 6.45 66.50
CA GLU A 4 4.02 6.69 65.70
C GLU A 4 5.27 5.96 66.21
N GLU A 5 5.40 5.75 67.52
CA GLU A 5 6.50 5.00 68.13
C GLU A 5 6.32 3.50 67.92
N VAL A 6 5.07 3.02 67.98
CA VAL A 6 4.72 1.62 67.71
C VAL A 6 5.00 1.28 66.25
N ASP A 7 4.59 2.14 65.31
CA ASP A 7 4.82 1.94 63.87
C ASP A 7 6.31 1.94 63.52
N LYS A 8 7.09 2.85 64.12
CA LYS A 8 8.55 2.88 63.94
C LYS A 8 9.21 1.62 64.51
N LEU A 9 8.76 1.14 65.66
CA LEU A 9 9.26 -0.08 66.28
C LEU A 9 8.92 -1.30 65.42
N MET A 10 7.67 -1.42 64.97
CA MET A 10 7.20 -2.53 64.13
C MET A 10 7.92 -2.57 62.79
N ARG A 11 8.12 -1.41 62.16
CA ARG A 11 8.92 -1.32 60.93
C ARG A 11 10.36 -1.80 61.14
N ARG A 12 11.00 -1.44 62.25
CA ARG A 12 12.36 -1.90 62.57
C ARG A 12 12.41 -3.41 62.79
N ILE A 13 11.47 -3.96 63.57
CA ILE A 13 11.41 -5.40 63.85
C ILE A 13 11.22 -6.19 62.55
N LEU A 14 10.34 -5.74 61.66
CA LEU A 14 10.13 -6.40 60.36
C LEU A 14 11.37 -6.34 59.47
N LEU A 15 12.07 -5.20 59.44
CA LEU A 15 13.31 -5.07 58.67
C LEU A 15 14.43 -5.93 59.25
N ASP A 16 14.57 -5.98 60.58
CA ASP A 16 15.56 -6.82 61.25
C ASP A 16 15.28 -8.31 61.03
N ALA A 17 14.00 -8.72 61.09
CA ALA A 17 13.58 -10.09 60.82
C ALA A 17 13.87 -10.51 59.37
N LEU A 18 13.55 -9.65 58.39
CA LEU A 18 13.88 -9.88 56.99
C LEU A 18 15.40 -9.93 56.77
N GLN A 19 16.15 -9.04 57.42
CA GLN A 19 17.60 -9.03 57.32
C GLN A 19 18.20 -10.32 57.89
N LEU A 20 17.68 -10.83 59.00
CA LEU A 20 18.09 -12.10 59.60
C LEU A 20 17.78 -13.31 58.70
N GLU A 21 16.56 -13.38 58.16
CA GLU A 21 16.13 -14.48 57.29
C GLU A 21 16.93 -14.50 55.97
N TRP A 22 17.30 -13.33 55.45
CA TRP A 22 18.00 -13.20 54.16
C TRP A 22 19.51 -13.05 54.29
N ALA A 23 20.07 -12.98 55.52
CA ALA A 23 21.49 -12.74 55.76
C ALA A 23 22.38 -13.81 55.11
N ASP A 24 22.05 -15.09 55.31
CA ASP A 24 22.81 -16.21 54.76
C ASP A 24 22.73 -16.26 53.23
N TYR A 25 21.56 -15.94 52.67
CA TYR A 25 21.37 -15.87 51.22
C TYR A 25 22.17 -14.72 50.59
N LEU A 26 22.13 -13.53 51.18
CA LEU A 26 22.88 -12.36 50.71
C LEU A 26 24.39 -12.56 50.83
N LYS A 27 24.87 -13.25 51.86
CA LYS A 27 26.29 -13.53 52.07
C LYS A 27 26.85 -14.54 51.06
N ASN A 28 26.00 -15.45 50.56
CA ASN A 28 26.38 -16.48 49.59
C ASN A 28 26.06 -16.11 48.13
N THR A 29 25.41 -14.98 47.89
CA THR A 29 25.09 -14.51 46.53
C THR A 29 26.25 -13.72 45.94
N SER A 30 26.76 -14.16 44.78
CA SER A 30 27.80 -13.43 44.04
C SER A 30 27.30 -12.03 43.63
N PRO A 31 28.11 -10.98 43.76
CA PRO A 31 27.71 -9.64 43.36
C PRO A 31 27.38 -9.61 41.87
N VAL A 32 26.15 -9.20 41.55
CA VAL A 32 25.70 -9.07 40.15
C VAL A 32 26.41 -7.89 39.49
N GLU A 33 27.18 -8.15 38.44
CA GLU A 33 27.75 -7.10 37.61
C GLU A 33 26.64 -6.37 36.83
N THR A 34 26.20 -5.26 37.40
CA THR A 34 25.23 -4.36 36.76
C THR A 34 25.91 -3.29 35.92
N SER A 35 25.27 -2.90 34.82
CA SER A 35 25.77 -1.84 33.94
C SER A 35 25.84 -0.48 34.66
N LYS A 36 26.76 0.40 34.24
CA LYS A 36 26.91 1.75 34.82
C LYS A 36 25.61 2.56 34.77
N GLN A 37 24.83 2.41 33.69
CA GLN A 37 23.54 3.08 33.51
C GLN A 37 22.50 2.58 34.51
N TYR A 38 22.43 1.27 34.74
CA TYR A 38 21.52 0.68 35.72
C TYR A 38 21.83 1.15 37.13
N ARG A 39 23.12 1.21 37.52
CA ARG A 39 23.53 1.71 38.84
C ARG A 39 23.13 3.17 39.05
N TYR A 40 23.32 4.02 38.04
CA TYR A 40 22.92 5.42 38.11
C TYR A 40 21.39 5.58 38.20
N ALA A 41 20.63 4.81 37.40
CA ALA A 41 19.18 4.80 37.45
C ALA A 41 18.65 4.32 38.82
N MET A 42 19.25 3.26 39.37
CA MET A 42 18.90 2.70 40.67
C MET A 42 19.23 3.67 41.81
N GLN A 43 20.39 4.33 41.78
CA GLN A 43 20.75 5.36 42.77
C GLN A 43 19.74 6.52 42.76
N LYS A 44 19.30 6.93 41.57
CA LYS A 44 18.29 7.98 41.43
C LYS A 44 16.91 7.55 41.89
N MET A 45 16.54 6.29 41.69
CA MET A 45 15.30 5.70 42.20
C MET A 45 15.32 5.60 43.73
N LEU A 46 16.43 5.14 44.31
CA LEU A 46 16.58 4.97 45.77
C LEU A 46 16.63 6.31 46.51
N ALA A 47 17.16 7.36 45.88
CA ALA A 47 17.21 8.70 46.48
C ALA A 47 15.83 9.34 46.65
N ASP A 48 14.91 9.13 45.71
CA ASP A 48 13.51 9.58 45.83
C ASP A 48 12.55 8.65 45.06
N PRO A 49 12.08 7.56 45.69
CA PRO A 49 11.28 6.53 45.02
C PRO A 49 9.91 7.05 44.57
N LEU A 50 9.32 8.00 45.31
CA LEU A 50 8.02 8.57 44.97
C LEU A 50 8.11 9.58 43.83
N ALA A 51 9.19 10.37 43.75
CA ALA A 51 9.40 11.26 42.60
C ALA A 51 9.77 10.47 41.34
N TRP A 52 10.54 9.39 41.47
CA TRP A 52 10.88 8.50 40.37
C TRP A 52 9.62 7.82 39.79
N TYR A 53 8.78 7.22 40.65
CA TYR A 53 7.50 6.62 40.25
C TYR A 53 6.57 7.62 39.54
N ARG A 54 6.46 8.85 40.06
CA ARG A 54 5.65 9.93 39.45
C ARG A 54 6.20 10.43 38.11
N LYS A 55 7.49 10.23 37.82
CA LYS A 55 8.11 10.62 36.55
C LYS A 55 7.92 9.55 35.49
N GLU A 56 8.04 8.28 35.86
CA GLU A 56 7.85 7.12 34.98
C GLU A 56 6.37 6.97 34.54
N THR A 57 5.43 7.30 35.42
CA THR A 57 3.97 7.23 35.18
C THR A 57 3.38 8.44 34.45
N ARG A 58 4.20 9.39 33.97
CA ARG A 58 3.69 10.58 33.29
C ARG A 58 3.02 10.20 31.96
N PRO A 59 1.77 10.64 31.69
CA PRO A 59 1.02 10.28 30.49
C PRO A 59 1.44 11.15 29.28
N ILE A 60 2.74 11.25 29.03
CA ILE A 60 3.29 12.01 27.90
C ILE A 60 2.74 11.43 26.59
N TRP A 61 2.60 10.10 26.52
CA TRP A 61 2.00 9.40 25.38
C TRP A 61 0.52 9.75 25.17
N LYS A 62 -0.26 9.97 26.24
CA LYS A 62 -1.67 10.41 26.10
C LYS A 62 -1.75 11.83 25.55
N LYS A 63 -0.83 12.72 25.96
CA LYS A 63 -0.77 14.08 25.42
C LYS A 63 -0.36 14.11 23.95
N SER A 64 0.63 13.31 23.56
CA SER A 64 0.99 13.18 22.14
C SER A 64 -0.14 12.59 21.32
N LEU A 65 -0.83 11.56 21.84
CA LEU A 65 -2.00 10.96 21.18
C LEU A 65 -3.14 11.97 21.03
N GLN A 66 -3.39 12.80 22.04
CA GLN A 66 -4.41 13.84 22.00
C GLN A 66 -4.07 14.96 21.01
N VAL A 67 -2.80 15.35 20.92
CA VAL A 67 -2.34 16.34 19.93
C VAL A 67 -2.48 15.79 18.51
N VAL A 68 -2.07 14.54 18.28
CA VAL A 68 -2.26 13.87 16.98
C VAL A 68 -3.74 13.79 16.63
N ALA A 69 -4.60 13.34 17.55
CA ALA A 69 -6.04 13.30 17.34
C ALA A 69 -6.63 14.68 17.01
N SER A 70 -6.16 15.73 17.67
CA SER A 70 -6.63 17.10 17.42
C SER A 70 -6.19 17.62 16.05
N ILE A 71 -4.96 17.32 15.63
CA ILE A 71 -4.44 17.67 14.29
C ILE A 71 -5.23 16.93 13.21
N VAL A 72 -5.47 15.63 13.40
CA VAL A 72 -6.28 14.82 12.49
C VAL A 72 -7.70 15.39 12.38
N MET A 73 -8.33 15.72 13.50
CA MET A 73 -9.67 16.34 13.51
C MET A 73 -9.69 17.70 12.78
N ALA A 74 -8.69 18.55 13.01
CA ALA A 74 -8.60 19.83 12.31
C ALA A 74 -8.44 19.63 10.80
N PHE A 75 -7.64 18.65 10.38
CA PHE A 75 -7.47 18.29 8.99
C PHE A 75 -8.75 17.77 8.35
N THR A 76 -9.48 16.87 9.02
CA THR A 76 -10.74 16.33 8.48
C THR A 76 -11.82 17.40 8.38
N ILE A 77 -11.90 18.32 9.35
CA ILE A 77 -12.85 19.44 9.31
C ILE A 77 -12.48 20.42 8.20
N ALA A 78 -11.19 20.74 8.04
CA ALA A 78 -10.72 21.64 6.98
C ALA A 78 -10.99 21.03 5.59
N LEU A 79 -10.60 19.76 5.40
CA LEU A 79 -10.83 19.03 4.16
C LEU A 79 -12.33 18.88 3.86
N GLY A 80 -13.15 18.57 4.88
CA GLY A 80 -14.60 18.48 4.76
C GLY A 80 -15.26 19.83 4.39
N SER A 81 -14.77 20.93 4.97
CA SER A 81 -15.26 22.28 4.66
C SER A 81 -14.91 22.69 3.22
N LEU A 82 -13.69 22.37 2.78
CA LEU A 82 -13.25 22.58 1.40
C LEU A 82 -14.05 21.73 0.41
N MET A 83 -14.38 20.48 0.75
CA MET A 83 -15.26 19.62 -0.07
C MET A 83 -16.70 20.14 -0.15
N ALA A 84 -17.23 20.77 0.91
CA ALA A 84 -18.58 21.34 0.90
C ALA A 84 -18.68 22.63 0.06
N ALA A 85 -17.60 23.42 0.02
CA ALA A 85 -17.56 24.70 -0.68
C ALA A 85 -17.12 24.59 -2.15
N SER A 86 -16.40 23.52 -2.54
CA SER A 86 -15.80 23.39 -3.86
C SER A 86 -16.16 22.08 -4.57
N PRO A 87 -16.90 22.15 -5.70
CA PRO A 87 -17.16 21.00 -6.56
C PRO A 87 -15.88 20.39 -7.16
N THR A 88 -14.84 21.20 -7.40
CA THR A 88 -13.58 20.74 -8.01
C THR A 88 -12.70 19.98 -7.02
N VAL A 89 -12.66 20.40 -5.74
CA VAL A 89 -11.96 19.65 -4.69
C VAL A 89 -12.66 18.32 -4.41
N ARG A 90 -14.01 18.31 -4.41
CA ARG A 90 -14.79 17.08 -4.30
C ARG A 90 -14.46 16.10 -5.43
N ALA A 91 -14.37 16.58 -6.68
CA ALA A 91 -14.00 15.74 -7.82
C ALA A 91 -12.56 15.21 -7.70
N ALA A 92 -11.58 16.05 -7.36
CA ALA A 92 -10.17 15.64 -7.23
C ALA A 92 -9.93 14.65 -6.08
N VAL A 93 -10.60 14.82 -4.93
CA VAL A 93 -10.50 13.89 -3.80
C VAL A 93 -11.18 12.56 -4.11
N LEU A 94 -12.36 12.57 -4.73
CA LEU A 94 -13.02 11.32 -5.17
C LEU A 94 -12.25 10.61 -6.29
N GLN A 95 -11.57 11.36 -7.16
CA GLN A 95 -10.67 10.80 -8.17
C GLN A 95 -9.38 10.21 -7.56
N TRP A 96 -8.92 10.75 -6.43
CA TRP A 96 -7.74 10.26 -5.70
C TRP A 96 -8.04 9.08 -4.75
N VAL A 97 -9.27 8.98 -4.23
CA VAL A 97 -9.77 7.77 -3.53
C VAL A 97 -10.02 6.68 -4.57
N ARG A 98 -8.92 6.17 -5.15
CA ARG A 98 -8.90 4.94 -5.92
C ARG A 98 -9.21 3.81 -4.95
N GLU A 99 -10.28 3.07 -5.20
CA GLU A 99 -10.63 1.87 -4.45
C GLU A 99 -9.43 0.91 -4.48
N TRP A 100 -8.77 0.73 -3.35
CA TRP A 100 -7.83 -0.37 -3.17
C TRP A 100 -8.65 -1.62 -2.90
N TYR A 101 -8.84 -2.45 -3.93
CA TYR A 101 -9.12 -3.86 -3.70
C TYR A 101 -7.78 -4.57 -3.65
N ASP A 102 -7.54 -5.34 -2.59
CA ASP A 102 -6.28 -6.07 -2.37
C ASP A 102 -5.96 -7.07 -3.51
N THR A 103 -6.96 -7.37 -4.34
CA THR A 103 -6.96 -8.44 -5.34
C THR A 103 -7.17 -7.96 -6.78
N HIS A 104 -7.49 -6.69 -7.03
CA HIS A 104 -7.70 -6.19 -8.40
C HIS A 104 -7.51 -4.67 -8.56
N ILE A 105 -7.17 -4.24 -9.78
CA ILE A 105 -7.10 -2.83 -10.19
C ILE A 105 -8.15 -2.58 -11.26
N VAL A 106 -9.10 -1.68 -10.96
CA VAL A 106 -10.13 -1.26 -11.92
C VAL A 106 -9.84 0.15 -12.43
N TYR A 107 -9.70 0.28 -13.74
CA TYR A 107 -9.73 1.56 -14.45
C TYR A 107 -11.18 1.89 -14.78
N GLN A 108 -11.73 2.96 -14.21
CA GLN A 108 -13.07 3.44 -14.53
C GLN A 108 -13.02 4.91 -14.90
N TYR A 109 -13.63 5.25 -16.04
CA TYR A 109 -13.59 6.61 -16.57
C TYR A 109 -14.93 7.32 -16.45
N SER A 110 -14.87 8.63 -16.26
CA SER A 110 -16.02 9.54 -16.22
C SER A 110 -15.83 10.61 -17.31
N GLY A 111 -16.88 10.89 -18.09
CA GLY A 111 -16.81 11.76 -19.27
C GLY A 111 -18.02 11.60 -20.20
N GLU A 112 -18.00 12.24 -21.37
CA GLU A 112 -19.02 12.00 -22.39
C GLU A 112 -18.68 10.76 -23.23
N ALA A 113 -19.68 9.99 -23.63
CA ALA A 113 -19.48 8.84 -24.52
C ALA A 113 -19.15 9.33 -25.93
N THR A 114 -18.03 8.86 -26.48
CA THR A 114 -17.59 9.20 -27.84
C THR A 114 -18.28 8.28 -28.84
N GLN A 115 -18.93 8.85 -29.87
CA GLN A 115 -19.54 8.10 -30.98
C GLN A 115 -18.63 7.97 -32.21
N ALA A 116 -17.33 8.26 -32.04
CA ALA A 116 -16.36 8.14 -33.11
C ALA A 116 -16.14 6.67 -33.49
N GLU A 117 -15.80 6.43 -34.75
CA GLU A 117 -15.40 5.11 -35.23
C GLU A 117 -14.08 4.69 -34.57
N MET A 118 -13.96 3.43 -34.19
CA MET A 118 -12.76 2.93 -33.51
C MET A 118 -11.58 2.88 -34.50
N PRO A 119 -10.43 3.51 -34.16
CA PRO A 119 -9.22 3.39 -34.98
C PRO A 119 -8.68 1.96 -34.96
N GLN A 120 -8.14 1.48 -36.08
CA GLN A 120 -7.64 0.10 -36.15
C GLN A 120 -6.17 0.00 -35.74
N TYR A 121 -5.88 -0.70 -34.65
CA TYR A 121 -4.53 -0.99 -34.19
C TYR A 121 -4.14 -2.46 -34.43
N GLN A 122 -2.84 -2.68 -34.58
CA GLN A 122 -2.18 -3.98 -34.73
C GLN A 122 -0.83 -3.99 -34.01
N ILE A 123 -0.32 -5.17 -33.74
CA ILE A 123 1.04 -5.42 -33.21
C ILE A 123 1.99 -5.61 -34.41
N ALA A 124 3.05 -4.81 -34.51
CA ALA A 124 4.04 -4.95 -35.59
C ALA A 124 5.05 -6.08 -35.33
N ASP A 125 5.48 -6.22 -34.08
CA ASP A 125 6.48 -7.21 -33.66
C ASP A 125 5.81 -8.31 -32.85
N LEU A 126 5.01 -9.13 -33.54
CA LEU A 126 4.36 -10.29 -32.93
C LEU A 126 5.42 -11.33 -32.55
N PRO A 127 5.28 -11.99 -31.39
CA PRO A 127 6.13 -13.12 -31.04
C PRO A 127 6.03 -14.22 -32.10
N GLU A 128 7.10 -15.00 -32.25
CA GLU A 128 7.19 -16.02 -33.30
C GLU A 128 6.02 -17.00 -33.22
N GLY A 129 5.37 -17.24 -34.36
CA GLY A 129 4.27 -18.21 -34.48
C GLY A 129 2.88 -17.64 -34.23
N TYR A 130 2.73 -16.42 -33.70
CA TYR A 130 1.41 -15.81 -33.52
C TYR A 130 0.82 -15.28 -34.83
N VAL A 131 -0.46 -15.57 -35.04
CA VAL A 131 -1.25 -15.03 -36.17
C VAL A 131 -2.59 -14.49 -35.67
N GLU A 132 -3.10 -13.43 -36.30
CA GLU A 132 -4.43 -12.90 -35.99
C GLU A 132 -5.50 -13.92 -36.40
N ILE A 133 -6.33 -14.35 -35.46
CA ILE A 133 -7.41 -15.33 -35.69
C ILE A 133 -8.80 -14.73 -35.58
N ASP A 134 -8.97 -13.67 -34.77
CA ASP A 134 -10.25 -12.98 -34.60
C ASP A 134 -10.05 -11.48 -34.32
N ARG A 135 -11.06 -10.70 -34.72
CA ARG A 135 -11.16 -9.28 -34.41
C ARG A 135 -12.61 -8.94 -34.09
N SER A 136 -12.85 -8.56 -32.85
CA SER A 136 -14.15 -8.16 -32.34
C SER A 136 -14.20 -6.64 -32.18
N GLU A 137 -15.03 -5.97 -32.98
CA GLU A 137 -15.22 -4.51 -32.95
C GLU A 137 -16.58 -4.18 -32.31
N LEU A 138 -16.55 -3.53 -31.15
CA LEU A 138 -17.72 -3.01 -30.43
C LEU A 138 -17.67 -1.47 -30.39
N PRO A 139 -18.80 -0.78 -30.18
CA PRO A 139 -18.79 0.67 -29.98
C PRO A 139 -17.89 1.07 -28.80
N GLY A 140 -16.77 1.74 -29.10
CA GLY A 140 -15.81 2.22 -28.10
C GLY A 140 -14.83 1.18 -27.57
N TYR A 141 -14.81 -0.05 -28.10
CA TYR A 141 -13.90 -1.12 -27.69
C TYR A 141 -13.57 -2.04 -28.86
N VAL A 142 -12.31 -2.42 -29.00
CA VAL A 142 -11.88 -3.44 -29.95
C VAL A 142 -10.99 -4.44 -29.23
N SER A 143 -11.19 -5.72 -29.54
CA SER A 143 -10.32 -6.81 -29.13
C SER A 143 -9.78 -7.52 -30.38
N VAL A 144 -8.48 -7.75 -30.40
CA VAL A 144 -7.80 -8.53 -31.45
C VAL A 144 -7.17 -9.74 -30.80
N THR A 145 -7.49 -10.92 -31.31
CA THR A 145 -7.01 -12.19 -30.78
C THR A 145 -5.94 -12.77 -31.72
N TYR A 146 -4.77 -13.01 -31.18
CA TYR A 146 -3.67 -13.70 -31.84
C TYR A 146 -3.48 -15.09 -31.21
N GLN A 147 -3.18 -16.10 -32.01
CA GLN A 147 -2.94 -17.45 -31.54
C GLN A 147 -1.68 -18.04 -32.17
N ASN A 148 -0.89 -18.78 -31.38
CA ASN A 148 0.27 -19.53 -31.86
C ASN A 148 -0.07 -21.01 -32.13
N ALA A 149 0.93 -21.78 -32.59
CA ALA A 149 0.76 -23.20 -32.90
C ALA A 149 0.49 -24.08 -31.66
N ASP A 150 0.86 -23.60 -30.48
CA ASP A 150 0.65 -24.27 -29.18
C ASP A 150 -0.72 -23.91 -28.55
N GLU A 151 -1.60 -23.26 -29.33
CA GLU A 151 -2.92 -22.76 -28.95
C GLU A 151 -2.92 -21.64 -27.90
N GLU A 152 -1.76 -21.09 -27.56
CA GLU A 152 -1.65 -19.96 -26.64
C GLU A 152 -2.19 -18.68 -27.28
N ILE A 153 -2.92 -17.90 -26.48
CA ILE A 153 -3.62 -16.70 -26.95
C ILE A 153 -2.89 -15.45 -26.46
N LEU A 154 -2.82 -14.46 -27.33
CA LEU A 154 -2.38 -13.09 -27.05
C LEU A 154 -3.50 -12.13 -27.46
N TYR A 155 -3.92 -11.27 -26.55
CA TYR A 155 -4.94 -10.26 -26.80
C TYR A 155 -4.30 -8.88 -26.96
N LEU A 156 -4.81 -8.12 -27.93
CA LEU A 156 -4.68 -6.66 -27.97
C LEU A 156 -6.07 -6.05 -27.82
N ASP A 157 -6.30 -5.44 -26.68
CA ASP A 157 -7.54 -4.75 -26.35
C ASP A 157 -7.31 -3.25 -26.31
N TYR A 158 -8.26 -2.48 -26.83
CA TYR A 158 -8.23 -1.04 -26.69
C TYR A 158 -9.62 -0.43 -26.69
N SER A 159 -9.79 0.61 -25.87
CA SER A 159 -11.08 1.29 -25.70
C SER A 159 -10.92 2.78 -25.54
N PHE A 160 -11.98 3.52 -25.88
CA PHE A 160 -12.05 4.93 -25.53
C PHE A 160 -12.12 5.13 -24.03
N ILE A 161 -11.39 6.12 -23.54
CA ILE A 161 -11.45 6.60 -22.17
C ILE A 161 -12.74 7.43 -22.04
N GLN A 162 -13.85 6.77 -21.71
CA GLN A 162 -15.18 7.39 -21.67
C GLN A 162 -16.07 6.83 -20.56
N GLN A 163 -17.17 7.54 -20.25
CA GLN A 163 -18.11 7.06 -19.24
C GLN A 163 -18.67 5.68 -19.60
N GLY A 164 -18.58 4.76 -18.63
CA GLY A 164 -19.01 3.38 -18.79
C GLY A 164 -17.93 2.43 -19.29
N ALA A 165 -16.78 2.94 -19.74
CA ALA A 165 -15.61 2.10 -20.00
C ALA A 165 -14.95 1.72 -18.69
N ALA A 166 -14.67 0.43 -18.53
CA ALA A 166 -13.89 -0.08 -17.43
C ALA A 166 -12.96 -1.21 -17.88
N SER A 167 -11.77 -1.28 -17.28
CA SER A 167 -10.84 -2.40 -17.42
C SER A 167 -10.48 -2.90 -16.03
N ASP A 168 -10.63 -4.20 -15.80
CA ASP A 168 -10.37 -4.84 -14.52
C ASP A 168 -9.18 -5.80 -14.66
N PHE A 169 -8.23 -5.69 -13.75
CA PHE A 169 -7.01 -6.49 -13.72
C PHE A 169 -6.90 -7.19 -12.38
N VAL A 170 -6.99 -8.52 -12.39
CA VAL A 170 -6.78 -9.34 -11.19
C VAL A 170 -5.31 -9.31 -10.82
N THR A 171 -4.97 -8.88 -9.60
CA THR A 171 -3.58 -8.74 -9.14
C THR A 171 -3.10 -9.93 -8.30
N ASP A 172 -3.96 -10.91 -8.07
CA ASP A 172 -3.60 -12.13 -7.34
C ASP A 172 -2.45 -12.86 -8.05
N SER A 173 -1.40 -13.18 -7.28
CA SER A 173 -0.18 -13.83 -7.78
C SER A 173 0.55 -13.07 -8.89
N MET A 174 0.37 -11.75 -8.99
CA MET A 174 1.09 -10.90 -9.93
C MET A 174 2.14 -10.02 -9.23
N GLU A 175 3.12 -9.55 -10.00
CA GLU A 175 3.99 -8.44 -9.67
C GLU A 175 3.57 -7.22 -10.48
N VAL A 176 3.21 -6.14 -9.80
CA VAL A 176 2.71 -4.91 -10.43
C VAL A 176 3.81 -3.86 -10.40
N SER A 177 4.15 -3.31 -11.57
CA SER A 177 5.14 -2.26 -11.71
C SER A 177 4.65 -1.14 -12.62
N GLU A 178 5.13 0.09 -12.38
CA GLU A 178 4.88 1.22 -13.28
C GLU A 178 5.85 1.14 -14.46
N ILE A 179 5.33 1.34 -15.67
CA ILE A 179 6.10 1.30 -16.91
C ILE A 179 5.75 2.48 -17.82
N THR A 180 6.49 2.62 -18.92
CA THR A 180 6.20 3.59 -19.97
C THR A 180 6.25 2.89 -21.31
N VAL A 181 5.16 2.97 -22.09
CA VAL A 181 5.10 2.43 -23.46
C VAL A 181 5.01 3.60 -24.41
N ASN A 182 5.99 3.76 -25.31
CA ASN A 182 6.00 4.86 -26.30
C ASN A 182 5.76 6.26 -25.70
N GLY A 183 6.25 6.51 -24.48
CA GLY A 183 6.05 7.77 -23.76
C GLY A 183 4.72 7.91 -23.01
N CYS A 184 3.81 6.94 -23.14
CA CYS A 184 2.56 6.87 -22.41
C CYS A 184 2.76 6.12 -21.08
N HIS A 185 2.19 6.66 -19.99
CA HIS A 185 2.26 6.00 -18.69
C HIS A 185 1.36 4.76 -18.65
N GLY A 186 1.85 3.70 -18.01
CA GLY A 186 1.16 2.43 -17.92
C GLY A 186 1.57 1.60 -16.71
N GLN A 187 0.95 0.42 -16.62
CA GLN A 187 1.24 -0.58 -15.60
C GLN A 187 1.50 -1.92 -16.25
N LEU A 188 2.49 -2.63 -15.72
CA LEU A 188 2.78 -4.02 -16.03
C LEU A 188 2.29 -4.90 -14.89
N PHE A 189 1.63 -5.99 -15.24
CA PHE A 189 1.12 -7.04 -14.40
C PHE A 189 1.81 -8.34 -14.80
N LEU A 190 2.94 -8.64 -14.17
CA LEU A 190 3.73 -9.82 -14.48
C LEU A 190 3.26 -11.02 -13.66
N SER A 191 2.88 -12.10 -14.33
CA SER A 191 2.47 -13.33 -13.63
C SER A 191 3.66 -13.99 -12.90
N LYS A 192 3.42 -14.49 -11.69
CA LYS A 192 4.39 -15.33 -10.94
C LYS A 192 4.24 -16.82 -11.22
N THR A 193 3.21 -17.21 -11.96
CA THR A 193 2.92 -18.62 -12.30
C THR A 193 2.84 -18.81 -13.81
N PRO A 194 3.26 -19.97 -14.33
CA PRO A 194 3.19 -20.25 -15.77
C PRO A 194 1.75 -20.48 -16.27
N GLU A 195 0.78 -20.58 -15.36
CA GLU A 195 -0.63 -20.90 -15.66
C GLU A 195 -1.48 -19.64 -15.89
N GLN A 196 -0.94 -18.46 -15.57
CA GLN A 196 -1.63 -17.18 -15.64
C GLN A 196 -0.87 -16.26 -16.60
N THR A 197 -1.63 -15.52 -17.42
CA THR A 197 -1.07 -14.56 -18.37
C THR A 197 -0.52 -13.33 -17.66
N SER A 198 0.44 -12.69 -18.31
CA SER A 198 0.90 -11.35 -17.95
C SER A 198 0.10 -10.33 -18.76
N ALA A 199 -0.12 -9.15 -18.17
CA ALA A 199 -0.80 -8.06 -18.84
C ALA A 199 0.00 -6.76 -18.75
N ILE A 200 -0.07 -5.92 -19.78
CA ILE A 200 0.46 -4.56 -19.76
C ILE A 200 -0.61 -3.62 -20.28
N THR A 201 -0.84 -2.51 -19.57
CA THR A 201 -1.82 -1.50 -19.97
C THR A 201 -1.20 -0.11 -19.95
N TRP A 202 -1.54 0.72 -20.93
CA TRP A 202 -1.09 2.11 -21.00
C TRP A 202 -2.17 3.01 -21.56
N ILE A 203 -2.07 4.30 -21.21
CA ILE A 203 -3.08 5.31 -21.53
C ILE A 203 -2.46 6.35 -22.45
N ASP A 204 -2.98 6.44 -23.67
CA ASP A 204 -2.69 7.52 -24.62
C ASP A 204 -3.77 8.60 -24.49
N VAL A 205 -3.47 9.62 -23.68
CA VAL A 205 -4.40 10.72 -23.38
C VAL A 205 -4.68 11.57 -24.63
N ASP A 206 -3.71 11.73 -25.52
CA ASP A 206 -3.85 12.54 -26.73
C ASP A 206 -4.83 11.88 -27.71
N LYS A 207 -4.83 10.54 -27.76
CA LYS A 207 -5.76 9.76 -28.58
C LYS A 207 -7.04 9.36 -27.85
N ASN A 208 -7.17 9.67 -26.56
CA ASN A 208 -8.28 9.25 -25.70
C ASN A 208 -8.47 7.72 -25.65
N LEU A 209 -7.38 6.94 -25.66
CA LEU A 209 -7.42 5.48 -25.69
C LEU A 209 -6.65 4.86 -24.52
N GLN A 210 -7.22 3.80 -23.94
CA GLN A 210 -6.48 2.83 -23.13
C GLN A 210 -6.22 1.59 -23.97
N PHE A 211 -4.99 1.10 -23.92
CA PHE A 211 -4.57 -0.15 -24.54
C PHE A 211 -4.23 -1.18 -23.47
N THR A 212 -4.41 -2.45 -23.80
CA THR A 212 -4.02 -3.58 -22.99
C THR A 212 -3.48 -4.68 -23.91
N VAL A 213 -2.33 -5.24 -23.56
CA VAL A 213 -1.84 -6.50 -24.13
C VAL A 213 -1.84 -7.54 -23.02
N ASP A 214 -2.40 -8.72 -23.29
CA ASP A 214 -2.49 -9.83 -22.34
C ASP A 214 -2.08 -11.14 -23.02
N GLY A 215 -1.16 -11.90 -22.41
CA GLY A 215 -0.73 -13.19 -22.95
C GLY A 215 0.34 -13.89 -22.11
N PHE A 216 0.74 -15.09 -22.54
CA PHE A 216 1.81 -15.88 -21.92
C PHE A 216 3.20 -15.38 -22.32
N LEU A 217 3.51 -14.13 -21.94
CA LEU A 217 4.75 -13.44 -22.29
C LEU A 217 5.54 -13.06 -21.04
N ASN A 218 6.87 -13.07 -21.17
CA ASN A 218 7.75 -12.51 -20.13
C ASN A 218 7.79 -10.97 -20.20
N GLU A 219 8.38 -10.33 -19.19
CA GLU A 219 8.44 -8.86 -19.07
C GLU A 219 9.03 -8.18 -20.31
N THR A 220 10.08 -8.74 -20.90
CA THR A 220 10.73 -8.11 -22.07
C THR A 220 9.90 -8.30 -23.33
N GLU A 221 9.33 -9.49 -23.53
CA GLU A 221 8.46 -9.80 -24.66
C GLU A 221 7.20 -8.96 -24.67
N ILE A 222 6.49 -8.90 -23.53
CA ILE A 222 5.23 -8.15 -23.45
C ILE A 222 5.45 -6.64 -23.62
N LEU A 223 6.58 -6.12 -23.15
CA LEU A 223 6.95 -4.72 -23.35
C LEU A 223 7.25 -4.43 -24.82
N ASN A 224 8.05 -5.28 -25.48
CA ASN A 224 8.36 -5.14 -26.91
C ASN A 224 7.08 -5.19 -27.76
N VAL A 225 6.19 -6.14 -27.46
CA VAL A 225 4.88 -6.27 -28.13
C VAL A 225 4.07 -4.98 -27.96
N ALA A 226 3.96 -4.46 -26.74
CA ALA A 226 3.22 -3.24 -26.46
C ALA A 226 3.82 -2.01 -27.16
N GLU A 227 5.15 -1.88 -27.19
CA GLU A 227 5.84 -0.80 -27.91
C GLU A 227 5.66 -0.89 -29.43
N SER A 228 5.47 -2.09 -29.96
CA SER A 228 5.24 -2.32 -31.39
C SER A 228 3.80 -2.07 -31.85
N VAL A 229 2.88 -1.72 -30.93
CA VAL A 229 1.49 -1.40 -31.28
C VAL A 229 1.43 -0.14 -32.13
N PHE A 230 0.86 -0.27 -33.33
CA PHE A 230 0.80 0.81 -34.30
C PHE A 230 -0.60 0.97 -34.89
N TRP A 231 -0.89 2.19 -35.33
CA TRP A 231 -2.13 2.50 -36.03
C TRP A 231 -2.04 1.99 -37.47
N ASN A 232 -2.90 1.03 -37.81
CA ASN A 232 -3.03 0.51 -39.17
C ASN A 232 -3.98 1.41 -39.98
N LYS A 233 -3.42 2.19 -40.90
CA LYS A 233 -4.21 2.96 -41.87
C LYS A 233 -4.70 2.01 -42.95
N LYS A 234 -5.99 1.68 -42.92
CA LYS A 234 -6.69 1.13 -44.08
C LYS A 234 -6.63 2.09 -45.27
#